data_AF-A0A223NS12-F1
#
_entry.id   AF-A0A223NS12-F1
#
_cell.length_a   1.000
_cell.length_b   1.000
_cell.length_c   1.000
_cell.angle_alpha   90.00
_cell.angle_beta   90.00
_cell.angle_gamma   90.00
#
_symmetry.space_group_name_H-M   'P 1'
#
loop_
_entity.id
_entity.type
_entity.pdbx_description
1 polymer ?
#
loop_
_entity_poly.entity_id
_entity_poly.type
_entity_poly.pdbx_seq_one_letter_code
_entity_poly.pdbx_strand_id
1 'polypeptide(L)'
;MKTQKSPFFRFTQRSFIVAVVLSIFISTAQAQDKAHIEPVGTHKIFGKLHGISIEGMVQSPSAEVTPLQFICVFEYQEGDIFNAPALPAAANGLYHIDKQLNGLFTDLRKSGKFSGHALETLLINPQRGIIGAKRLMLIGLGDRSKFTPDIMIEVGKLEIREALRLGVTSYAHASDLKDGGLDSPTALIINNVLKGTMDGYETELYLESKKAAQLKPVLKITLLAGQQFFDVSGIAITQFIQNYHQ
;
A
#
# COMPACT_ATOMS: atom_id res chain seq x y z
N MET A 1 89.63 2.37 48.29
CA MET A 1 89.58 3.77 47.78
C MET A 1 88.12 4.21 47.76
N LYS A 2 87.78 5.23 48.57
CA LYS A 2 86.57 6.10 48.55
C LYS A 2 85.18 5.50 48.21
N THR A 3 84.34 5.41 49.25
CA THR A 3 82.96 5.93 49.37
C THR A 3 82.09 6.11 48.10
N GLN A 4 80.80 5.69 48.14
CA GLN A 4 79.64 6.62 48.09
C GLN A 4 78.25 5.91 48.06
N LYS A 5 77.50 6.12 49.16
CA LYS A 5 76.06 6.42 49.33
C LYS A 5 74.96 5.54 48.67
N SER A 6 74.07 5.07 49.55
CA SER A 6 72.67 4.67 49.34
C SER A 6 71.78 5.91 48.98
N PRO A 7 70.47 5.81 48.60
CA PRO A 7 69.44 5.24 49.47
C PRO A 7 68.17 4.64 48.81
N PHE A 8 67.44 3.90 49.65
CA PHE A 8 65.97 3.83 49.76
C PHE A 8 65.11 3.72 48.48
N PHE A 9 64.44 2.57 48.34
CA PHE A 9 63.06 2.57 47.87
C PHE A 9 62.19 1.68 48.75
N ARG A 10 61.14 2.28 49.32
CA ARG A 10 60.22 1.69 50.28
C ARG A 10 59.26 0.73 49.56
N PHE A 11 59.25 -0.52 49.98
CA PHE A 11 58.19 -1.47 49.65
C PHE A 11 56.92 -1.04 50.41
N THR A 12 55.92 -0.51 49.70
CA THR A 12 54.58 -0.30 50.26
C THR A 12 53.65 -1.33 49.66
N GLN A 13 53.28 -2.27 50.51
CA GLN A 13 52.28 -3.29 50.31
C GLN A 13 50.93 -2.61 50.03
N ARG A 14 50.42 -2.71 48.80
CA ARG A 14 49.05 -2.33 48.45
C ARG A 14 48.33 -3.57 47.95
N SER A 15 47.47 -4.09 48.81
CA SER A 15 46.51 -5.14 48.55
C SER A 15 45.64 -4.79 47.34
N PHE A 16 45.74 -5.58 46.27
CA PHE A 16 44.79 -5.53 45.16
C PHE A 16 43.58 -6.40 45.49
N ILE A 17 42.48 -5.76 45.85
CA ILE A 17 41.15 -6.40 45.88
C ILE A 17 40.65 -6.44 44.43
N VAL A 18 40.59 -7.64 43.85
CA VAL A 18 39.95 -7.87 42.55
C VAL A 18 38.44 -7.94 42.77
N ALA A 19 37.73 -6.87 42.44
CA ALA A 19 36.28 -6.86 42.38
C ALA A 19 35.83 -7.41 41.02
N VAL A 20 35.31 -8.64 41.01
CA VAL A 20 34.65 -9.22 39.83
C VAL A 20 33.26 -8.57 39.70
N VAL A 21 33.13 -7.59 38.80
CA VAL A 21 31.83 -7.05 38.40
C VAL A 21 31.22 -8.01 37.38
N LEU A 22 30.28 -8.83 37.83
CA LEU A 22 29.48 -9.71 36.99
C LEU A 22 28.42 -8.86 36.27
N SER A 23 28.74 -8.34 35.07
CA SER A 23 27.78 -7.66 34.22
C SER A 23 26.76 -8.66 33.67
N ILE A 24 25.55 -8.67 34.25
CA ILE A 24 24.40 -9.40 33.73
C ILE A 24 23.93 -8.66 32.47
N PHE A 25 24.29 -9.18 31.30
CA PHE A 25 23.66 -8.80 30.04
C PHE A 25 22.24 -9.37 30.01
N ILE A 26 21.26 -8.56 30.40
CA ILE A 26 19.85 -8.86 30.14
C ILE A 26 19.64 -8.67 28.63
N SER A 27 19.71 -9.78 27.89
CA SER A 27 19.30 -9.80 26.50
C SER A 27 17.77 -9.68 26.48
N THR A 28 17.24 -8.50 26.19
CA THR A 28 15.83 -8.36 25.84
C THR A 28 15.65 -9.00 24.47
N ALA A 29 15.28 -10.29 24.47
CA ALA A 29 14.72 -10.92 23.29
C ALA A 29 13.42 -10.18 22.96
N GLN A 30 13.44 -9.30 21.96
CA GLN A 30 12.21 -8.84 21.33
C GLN A 30 11.54 -10.10 20.77
N ALA A 31 10.40 -10.47 21.34
CA ALA A 31 9.54 -11.48 20.76
C ALA A 31 9.15 -10.97 19.36
N GLN A 32 9.71 -11.61 18.34
CA GLN A 32 9.32 -11.37 16.96
C GLN A 32 7.96 -12.04 16.81
N ASP A 33 6.88 -11.28 17.08
CA ASP A 33 5.52 -11.75 16.84
C ASP A 33 5.46 -12.24 15.39
N LYS A 34 5.14 -13.53 15.22
CA LYS A 34 4.91 -14.09 13.90
C LYS A 34 3.81 -13.25 13.26
N ALA A 35 4.12 -12.67 12.10
CA ALA A 35 3.16 -11.87 11.35
C ALA A 35 1.84 -12.65 11.23
N HIS A 36 0.75 -12.05 11.74
CA HIS A 36 -0.59 -12.59 11.60
C HIS A 36 -0.94 -12.65 10.11
N ILE A 37 -1.36 -13.81 9.63
CA ILE A 37 -1.73 -14.03 8.23
C ILE A 37 -3.23 -14.23 8.17
N GLU A 38 -3.93 -13.22 7.67
CA GLU A 38 -5.37 -13.28 7.49
C GLU A 38 -5.72 -14.11 6.25
N PRO A 39 -6.72 -15.01 6.32
CA PRO A 39 -7.17 -15.77 5.17
C PRO A 39 -7.66 -14.89 4.01
N VAL A 40 -7.47 -15.34 2.77
CA VAL A 40 -8.16 -14.77 1.61
C VAL A 40 -9.67 -14.77 1.84
N GLY A 41 -10.32 -13.63 1.59
CA GLY A 41 -11.73 -13.41 1.83
C GLY A 41 -12.06 -12.77 3.19
N THR A 42 -11.09 -12.63 4.10
CA THR A 42 -11.26 -11.81 5.31
C THR A 42 -11.60 -10.37 4.90
N HIS A 43 -12.69 -9.82 5.42
CA HIS A 43 -13.12 -8.45 5.12
C HIS A 43 -13.80 -7.81 6.33
N LYS A 44 -13.74 -6.48 6.40
CA LYS A 44 -14.41 -5.69 7.44
C LYS A 44 -14.74 -4.29 6.93
N ILE A 45 -15.96 -3.83 7.20
CA ILE A 45 -16.32 -2.42 7.08
C ILE A 45 -15.81 -1.70 8.33
N PHE A 46 -14.89 -0.75 8.15
CA PHE A 46 -14.25 -0.01 9.24
C PHE A 46 -15.02 1.26 9.63
N GLY A 47 -15.86 1.77 8.72
CA GLY A 47 -16.74 2.89 9.00
C GLY A 47 -17.39 3.46 7.75
N LYS A 48 -17.94 4.67 7.87
CA LYS A 48 -18.56 5.39 6.76
C LYS A 48 -18.11 6.84 6.74
N LEU A 49 -17.88 7.38 5.56
CA LEU A 49 -17.64 8.81 5.30
C LEU A 49 -18.57 9.28 4.19
N HIS A 50 -19.29 10.37 4.41
CA HIS A 50 -20.28 10.89 3.44
C HIS A 50 -21.27 9.84 2.91
N GLY A 51 -21.64 8.86 3.74
CA GLY A 51 -22.52 7.73 3.37
C GLY A 51 -21.83 6.57 2.64
N ILE A 52 -20.55 6.71 2.27
CA ILE A 52 -19.73 5.67 1.64
C ILE A 52 -19.19 4.73 2.71
N SER A 53 -19.49 3.43 2.62
CA SER A 53 -18.84 2.40 3.44
C SER A 53 -17.39 2.19 3.01
N ILE A 54 -16.46 2.27 3.96
CA ILE A 54 -15.04 1.99 3.73
C ILE A 54 -14.72 0.59 4.27
N GLU A 55 -14.41 -0.32 3.37
CA GLU A 55 -14.12 -1.73 3.63
C GLU A 55 -12.63 -2.01 3.41
N GLY A 56 -12.01 -2.80 4.28
CA GLY A 56 -10.74 -3.46 3.99
C GLY A 56 -11.00 -4.93 3.70
N MET A 57 -10.28 -5.50 2.73
CA MET A 57 -10.47 -6.89 2.32
C MET A 57 -9.15 -7.55 1.90
N VAL A 58 -8.94 -8.79 2.36
CA VAL A 58 -7.83 -9.64 1.94
C VAL A 58 -8.21 -10.35 0.66
N GLN A 59 -7.87 -9.75 -0.49
CA GLN A 59 -8.22 -10.31 -1.79
C GLN A 59 -7.29 -9.80 -2.89
N SER A 60 -7.02 -10.66 -3.89
CA SER A 60 -6.29 -10.26 -5.09
C SER A 60 -7.19 -9.42 -6.00
N PRO A 61 -6.68 -8.34 -6.65
CA PRO A 61 -7.49 -7.56 -7.60
C PRO A 61 -7.99 -8.38 -8.81
N SER A 62 -7.34 -9.52 -9.11
CA SER A 62 -7.80 -10.48 -10.12
C SER A 62 -9.10 -11.20 -9.74
N ALA A 63 -9.35 -11.38 -8.44
CA ALA A 63 -10.44 -12.17 -7.89
C ALA A 63 -11.53 -11.35 -7.20
N GLU A 64 -11.29 -10.05 -6.94
CA GLU A 64 -12.26 -9.17 -6.30
C GLU A 64 -13.50 -8.97 -7.18
N VAL A 65 -14.68 -9.21 -6.60
CA VAL A 65 -15.96 -9.12 -7.32
C VAL A 65 -16.56 -7.73 -7.12
N THR A 66 -16.27 -6.84 -8.06
CA THR A 66 -16.65 -5.43 -7.95
C THR A 66 -17.15 -4.85 -9.29
N PRO A 67 -18.02 -3.82 -9.31
CA PRO A 67 -18.36 -3.12 -10.54
C PRO A 67 -17.17 -2.46 -11.24
N LEU A 68 -16.16 -2.03 -10.48
CA LEU A 68 -14.95 -1.36 -10.96
C LEU A 68 -13.78 -1.70 -10.04
N GLN A 69 -12.70 -2.23 -10.62
CA GLN A 69 -11.43 -2.45 -9.94
C GLN A 69 -10.41 -1.44 -10.45
N PHE A 70 -9.75 -0.72 -9.55
CA PHE A 70 -8.58 0.08 -9.86
C PHE A 70 -7.31 -0.69 -9.55
N ILE A 71 -6.33 -0.61 -10.45
CA ILE A 71 -4.97 -1.06 -10.21
C ILE A 71 -3.98 0.04 -10.61
N CYS A 72 -2.94 0.20 -9.82
CA CYS A 72 -1.88 1.17 -10.06
C CYS A 72 -0.64 0.47 -10.60
N VAL A 73 0.00 1.06 -11.62
CA VAL A 73 1.15 0.45 -12.29
C VAL A 73 2.18 1.51 -12.64
N PHE A 74 3.47 1.17 -12.50
CA PHE A 74 4.56 2.06 -12.92
C PHE A 74 4.73 2.07 -14.44
N GLU A 75 5.61 2.94 -14.94
CA GLU A 75 6.05 2.89 -16.32
C GLU A 75 6.60 1.53 -16.71
N TYR A 76 6.26 1.07 -17.92
CA TYR A 76 6.61 -0.26 -18.39
C TYR A 76 8.13 -0.46 -18.49
N GLN A 77 8.58 -1.60 -17.96
CA GLN A 77 9.88 -2.18 -18.23
C GLN A 77 9.66 -3.65 -18.62
N GLU A 78 10.48 -4.17 -19.53
CA GLU A 78 10.35 -5.57 -19.95
C GLU A 78 10.45 -6.50 -18.72
N GLY A 79 9.42 -7.31 -18.50
CA GLY A 79 9.38 -8.24 -17.37
C GLY A 79 9.02 -7.62 -16.02
N ASP A 80 8.53 -6.38 -15.96
CA ASP A 80 8.35 -5.63 -14.70
C ASP A 80 7.36 -6.23 -13.69
N ILE A 81 6.37 -7.00 -14.13
CA ILE A 81 5.44 -7.76 -13.27
C ILE A 81 5.84 -9.23 -13.11
N PHE A 82 6.88 -9.67 -13.82
CA PHE A 82 7.32 -11.07 -13.89
C PHE A 82 8.63 -11.32 -13.14
N ASN A 83 9.47 -10.30 -13.03
CA ASN A 83 10.82 -10.36 -12.48
C ASN A 83 10.94 -9.47 -11.25
N ALA A 84 11.92 -9.78 -10.39
CA ALA A 84 12.29 -8.89 -9.30
C ALA A 84 12.56 -7.46 -9.83
N PRO A 85 12.10 -6.41 -9.14
CA PRO A 85 11.66 -6.41 -7.74
C PRO A 85 10.17 -6.74 -7.50
N ALA A 86 9.38 -7.10 -8.52
CA ALA A 86 7.98 -7.49 -8.32
C ALA A 86 7.84 -8.77 -7.49
N LEU A 87 6.65 -8.96 -6.89
CA LEU A 87 6.33 -10.18 -6.17
C LEU A 87 6.42 -11.41 -7.10
N PRO A 88 6.77 -12.60 -6.56
CA PRO A 88 6.68 -13.85 -7.30
C PRO A 88 5.27 -14.10 -7.83
N ALA A 89 5.16 -14.81 -8.96
CA ALA A 89 3.90 -15.07 -9.65
C ALA A 89 2.76 -15.54 -8.73
N ALA A 90 3.03 -16.41 -7.76
CA ALA A 90 2.02 -16.94 -6.82
C ALA A 90 1.39 -15.88 -5.90
N ALA A 91 2.05 -14.74 -5.70
CA ALA A 91 1.61 -13.65 -4.83
C ALA A 91 1.32 -12.34 -5.57
N ASN A 92 1.54 -12.28 -6.89
CA ASN A 92 1.48 -11.05 -7.67
C ASN A 92 0.10 -10.86 -8.31
N GLY A 93 -0.65 -9.86 -7.86
CA GLY A 93 -1.98 -9.54 -8.38
C GLY A 93 -1.98 -9.11 -9.84
N LEU A 94 -0.97 -8.35 -10.28
CA LEU A 94 -0.82 -7.92 -11.68
C LEU A 94 -0.51 -9.11 -12.60
N TYR A 95 0.33 -10.05 -12.15
CA TYR A 95 0.58 -11.30 -12.87
C TYR A 95 -0.72 -12.09 -13.09
N HIS A 96 -1.54 -12.23 -12.04
CA HIS A 96 -2.81 -12.95 -12.15
C HIS A 96 -3.80 -12.26 -13.08
N ILE A 97 -3.89 -10.93 -13.04
CA ILE A 97 -4.70 -10.15 -13.98
C ILE A 97 -4.24 -10.39 -15.41
N ASP A 98 -2.95 -10.25 -15.70
CA ASP A 98 -2.45 -10.41 -17.06
C ASP A 98 -2.67 -11.83 -17.58
N LYS A 99 -2.43 -12.84 -16.73
CA LYS A 99 -2.69 -14.25 -17.06
C LYS A 99 -4.17 -14.48 -17.40
N GLN A 100 -5.10 -13.95 -16.60
CA GLN A 100 -6.54 -14.09 -16.85
C GLN A 100 -6.96 -13.35 -18.12
N LEU A 101 -6.35 -12.19 -18.40
CA LEU A 101 -6.58 -11.41 -19.62
C LEU A 101 -5.81 -11.95 -20.84
N ASN A 102 -5.23 -13.16 -20.77
CA ASN A 102 -4.45 -13.78 -21.84
C ASN A 102 -3.31 -12.90 -22.37
N GLY A 103 -2.62 -12.18 -21.50
CA GLY A 103 -1.46 -11.34 -21.85
C GLY A 103 -1.82 -9.94 -22.36
N LEU A 104 -3.11 -9.57 -22.39
CA LEU A 104 -3.55 -8.26 -22.89
C LEU A 104 -2.95 -7.09 -22.11
N PHE A 105 -2.82 -7.22 -20.79
CA PHE A 105 -2.25 -6.14 -19.96
C PHE A 105 -0.78 -5.90 -20.32
N THR A 106 0.01 -6.96 -20.46
CA THR A 106 1.40 -6.86 -20.93
C THR A 106 1.47 -6.33 -22.36
N ASP A 107 0.62 -6.80 -23.27
CA ASP A 107 0.61 -6.36 -24.67
C ASP A 107 0.28 -4.88 -24.83
N LEU A 108 -0.70 -4.35 -24.09
CA LEU A 108 -1.04 -2.92 -24.08
C LEU A 108 0.15 -2.06 -23.67
N ARG A 109 0.91 -2.52 -22.67
CA ARG A 109 2.07 -1.79 -22.14
C ARG A 109 3.27 -1.88 -23.07
N LYS A 110 3.57 -3.08 -23.56
CA LYS A 110 4.67 -3.33 -24.51
C LYS A 110 4.48 -2.61 -25.85
N SER A 111 3.22 -2.48 -26.30
CA SER A 111 2.88 -1.75 -27.53
C SER A 111 2.83 -0.23 -27.37
N GLY A 112 3.05 0.31 -26.16
CA GLY A 112 2.98 1.75 -25.87
C GLY A 112 1.57 2.34 -25.92
N LYS A 113 0.52 1.50 -25.89
CA LYS A 113 -0.88 1.95 -25.81
C LYS A 113 -1.27 2.39 -24.41
N PHE A 114 -0.50 1.94 -23.42
CA PHE A 114 -0.56 2.42 -22.06
C PHE A 114 0.86 2.44 -21.49
N SER A 115 1.44 3.63 -21.34
CA SER A 115 2.85 3.76 -20.93
C SER A 115 3.05 3.58 -19.44
N GLY A 116 2.02 3.89 -18.64
CA GLY A 116 2.09 3.97 -17.18
C GLY A 116 2.58 5.33 -16.69
N HIS A 117 2.46 6.38 -17.50
CA HIS A 117 2.80 7.75 -17.09
C HIS A 117 1.95 8.18 -15.90
N ALA A 118 2.47 9.08 -15.06
CA ALA A 118 1.76 9.55 -13.87
C ALA A 118 0.34 10.03 -14.21
N LEU A 119 -0.66 9.42 -13.55
CA LEU A 119 -2.09 9.67 -13.71
C LEU A 119 -2.68 9.34 -15.10
N GLU A 120 -1.94 8.63 -15.96
CA GLU A 120 -2.49 8.03 -17.17
C GLU A 120 -3.56 6.99 -16.79
N THR A 121 -4.67 6.97 -17.54
CA THR A 121 -5.77 6.03 -17.26
C THR A 121 -6.14 5.21 -18.49
N LEU A 122 -6.50 3.96 -18.27
CA LEU A 122 -7.08 3.10 -19.32
C LEU A 122 -8.13 2.17 -18.73
N LEU A 123 -9.33 2.22 -19.29
CA LEU A 123 -10.44 1.35 -18.92
C LEU A 123 -10.45 0.09 -19.80
N ILE A 124 -10.43 -1.08 -19.17
CA ILE A 124 -10.62 -2.39 -19.80
C ILE A 124 -11.97 -2.95 -19.36
N ASN A 125 -12.78 -3.36 -20.33
CA ASN A 125 -14.04 -4.08 -20.09
C ASN A 125 -13.82 -5.57 -20.38
N PRO A 126 -13.37 -6.37 -19.40
CA PRO A 126 -13.11 -7.79 -19.60
C PRO A 126 -14.38 -8.54 -19.98
N GLN A 127 -14.24 -9.65 -20.70
CA GLN A 127 -15.35 -10.58 -20.88
C GLN A 127 -15.81 -11.08 -19.51
N ARG A 128 -17.13 -11.31 -19.37
CA ARG A 128 -17.73 -11.72 -18.09
C ARG A 128 -17.06 -13.00 -17.58
N GLY A 129 -16.61 -12.98 -16.33
CA GLY A 129 -16.05 -14.14 -15.64
C GLY A 129 -14.55 -14.37 -15.88
N ILE A 130 -13.89 -13.54 -16.69
CA ILE A 130 -12.43 -13.61 -16.88
C ILE A 130 -11.69 -13.13 -15.62
N ILE A 131 -12.13 -12.03 -15.04
CA ILE A 131 -11.71 -11.53 -13.73
C ILE A 131 -12.95 -11.27 -12.87
N GLY A 132 -12.78 -11.11 -11.55
CA GLY A 132 -13.90 -10.81 -10.66
C GLY A 132 -14.60 -9.48 -10.96
N ALA A 133 -13.84 -8.47 -11.37
CA ALA A 133 -14.34 -7.14 -11.67
C ALA A 133 -15.07 -7.05 -13.02
N LYS A 134 -16.17 -6.29 -13.07
CA LYS A 134 -16.88 -6.02 -14.34
C LYS A 134 -16.11 -5.08 -15.26
N ARG A 135 -15.29 -4.21 -14.68
CA ARG A 135 -14.43 -3.24 -15.35
C ARG A 135 -13.13 -3.12 -14.57
N LEU A 136 -12.03 -2.98 -15.29
CA LEU A 136 -10.69 -2.79 -14.73
C LEU A 136 -10.16 -1.44 -15.23
N MET A 137 -9.81 -0.54 -14.32
CA MET A 137 -9.14 0.72 -14.66
C MET A 137 -7.68 0.64 -14.25
N LEU A 138 -6.80 0.90 -15.21
CA LEU A 138 -5.38 1.09 -14.97
C LEU A 138 -5.13 2.55 -14.61
N ILE A 139 -4.27 2.79 -13.61
CA ILE A 139 -3.76 4.12 -13.27
C ILE A 139 -2.23 4.07 -13.28
N GLY A 140 -1.62 4.95 -14.07
CA GLY A 140 -0.17 5.07 -14.14
C GLY A 140 0.40 5.83 -12.94
N LEU A 141 1.48 5.32 -12.37
CA LEU A 141 2.22 5.94 -11.26
C LEU A 141 3.47 6.68 -11.73
N GLY A 142 3.81 6.60 -13.02
CA GLY A 142 5.02 7.16 -13.60
C GLY A 142 6.27 6.31 -13.32
N ASP A 143 7.42 6.95 -13.39
CA ASP A 143 8.73 6.36 -13.15
C ASP A 143 8.85 5.85 -11.70
N ARG A 144 9.03 4.53 -11.54
CA ARG A 144 9.17 3.86 -10.24
C ARG A 144 10.26 4.49 -9.37
N SER A 145 11.37 4.97 -9.97
CA SER A 145 12.49 5.55 -9.24
C SER A 145 12.21 6.94 -8.67
N LYS A 146 11.15 7.59 -9.15
CA LYS A 146 10.70 8.93 -8.74
C LYS A 146 9.41 8.90 -7.94
N PHE A 147 8.91 7.71 -7.63
CA PHE A 147 7.66 7.55 -6.90
C PHE A 147 7.73 8.24 -5.53
N THR A 148 6.72 9.03 -5.22
CA THR A 148 6.46 9.54 -3.88
C THR A 148 5.05 9.12 -3.48
N PRO A 149 4.80 8.76 -2.21
CA PRO A 149 3.46 8.39 -1.74
C PRO A 149 2.39 9.46 -1.99
N ASP A 150 2.76 10.73 -2.14
CA ASP A 150 1.83 11.85 -2.34
C ASP A 150 1.01 11.74 -3.61
N ILE A 151 1.54 11.10 -4.67
CA ILE A 151 0.75 10.85 -5.90
C ILE A 151 -0.54 10.09 -5.62
N MET A 152 -0.57 9.28 -4.56
CA MET A 152 -1.75 8.49 -4.20
C MET A 152 -2.94 9.36 -3.76
N ILE A 153 -2.72 10.62 -3.37
CA ILE A 153 -3.79 11.60 -3.17
C ILE A 153 -4.46 11.91 -4.50
N GLU A 154 -3.68 12.13 -5.56
CA GLU A 154 -4.24 12.38 -6.90
C GLU A 154 -4.86 11.12 -7.49
N VAL A 155 -4.31 9.93 -7.20
CA VAL A 155 -4.95 8.64 -7.52
C VAL A 155 -6.34 8.57 -6.87
N GLY A 156 -6.47 8.79 -5.56
CA GLY A 156 -7.77 8.73 -4.89
C GLY A 156 -8.79 9.72 -5.47
N LYS A 157 -8.37 10.95 -5.79
CA LYS A 157 -9.23 11.96 -6.46
C LYS A 157 -9.70 11.47 -7.84
N LEU A 158 -8.80 10.84 -8.59
CA LEU A 158 -9.09 10.31 -9.90
C LEU A 158 -10.07 9.13 -9.81
N GLU A 159 -9.86 8.21 -8.88
CA GLU A 159 -10.71 7.02 -8.68
C GLU A 159 -12.16 7.38 -8.43
N ILE A 160 -12.42 8.28 -7.48
CA ILE A 160 -13.80 8.65 -7.16
C ILE A 160 -14.49 9.35 -8.33
N ARG A 161 -13.77 10.22 -9.06
CA ARG A 161 -14.30 10.92 -10.24
C ARG A 161 -14.63 9.94 -11.36
N GLU A 162 -13.74 8.99 -11.64
CA GLU A 162 -13.98 7.95 -12.65
C GLU A 162 -15.12 7.01 -12.24
N ALA A 163 -15.20 6.63 -10.96
CA ALA A 163 -16.30 5.82 -10.44
C ALA A 163 -17.66 6.52 -10.63
N LEU A 164 -17.73 7.81 -10.31
CA LEU A 164 -18.93 8.63 -10.49
C LEU A 164 -19.30 8.80 -11.97
N ARG A 165 -18.32 9.11 -12.84
CA ARG A 165 -18.52 9.21 -14.30
C ARG A 165 -19.06 7.91 -14.90
N LEU A 166 -18.56 6.77 -14.42
CA LEU A 166 -19.00 5.44 -14.84
C LEU A 166 -20.32 5.01 -14.19
N GLY A 167 -20.86 5.79 -13.24
CA GLY A 167 -22.12 5.54 -12.55
C GLY A 167 -22.12 4.25 -11.72
N VAL A 168 -20.95 3.81 -11.25
CA VAL A 168 -20.84 2.63 -10.39
C VAL A 168 -21.16 3.00 -8.94
N THR A 169 -21.82 2.10 -8.22
CA THR A 169 -22.19 2.30 -6.80
C THR A 169 -21.14 1.75 -5.84
N SER A 170 -20.11 1.07 -6.35
CA SER A 170 -18.97 0.63 -5.55
C SER A 170 -17.77 0.36 -6.46
N TYR A 171 -16.59 0.44 -5.87
CA TYR A 171 -15.34 0.05 -6.52
C TYR A 171 -14.36 -0.53 -5.50
N ALA A 172 -13.33 -1.20 -6.02
CA ALA A 172 -12.21 -1.66 -5.21
C ALA A 172 -10.88 -1.07 -5.72
N HIS A 173 -9.93 -0.88 -4.81
CA HIS A 173 -8.60 -0.35 -5.09
C HIS A 173 -7.53 -1.29 -4.53
N ALA A 174 -6.52 -1.61 -5.35
CA ALA A 174 -5.36 -2.40 -4.94
C ALA A 174 -4.30 -1.50 -4.30
N SER A 175 -4.24 -1.48 -2.97
CA SER A 175 -3.35 -0.57 -2.21
C SER A 175 -1.89 -1.00 -2.14
N ASP A 176 -1.55 -2.24 -2.49
CA ASP A 176 -0.18 -2.75 -2.36
C ASP A 176 0.65 -2.49 -3.64
N LEU A 177 1.72 -1.72 -3.51
CA LEU A 177 2.65 -1.39 -4.60
C LEU A 177 3.64 -2.52 -4.91
N LYS A 178 3.67 -3.58 -4.09
CA LYS A 178 4.62 -4.68 -4.21
C LYS A 178 4.46 -5.49 -5.50
N ASP A 179 3.25 -5.57 -6.04
CA ASP A 179 3.01 -6.22 -7.34
C ASP A 179 3.78 -5.53 -8.47
N GLY A 180 3.98 -4.21 -8.34
CA GLY A 180 4.78 -3.37 -9.25
C GLY A 180 6.24 -3.22 -8.82
N GLY A 181 6.69 -3.95 -7.80
CA GLY A 181 8.09 -4.03 -7.37
C GLY A 181 8.59 -2.87 -6.53
N LEU A 182 7.69 -2.19 -5.81
CA LEU A 182 8.07 -1.22 -4.77
C LEU A 182 7.59 -1.73 -3.40
N ASP A 183 8.44 -1.64 -2.38
CA ASP A 183 7.96 -1.87 -1.01
C ASP A 183 6.91 -0.82 -0.65
N SER A 184 5.79 -1.25 -0.09
CA SER A 184 4.62 -0.38 0.08
C SER A 184 4.55 0.11 1.52
N PRO A 185 4.61 1.43 1.77
CA PRO A 185 4.26 2.00 3.07
C PRO A 185 2.73 1.97 3.24
N THR A 186 2.17 0.77 3.44
CA THR A 186 0.74 0.46 3.30
C THR A 186 -0.19 1.46 4.00
N ALA A 187 0.09 1.80 5.26
CA ALA A 187 -0.73 2.74 6.02
C ALA A 187 -0.75 4.15 5.40
N LEU A 188 0.39 4.64 4.92
CA LEU A 188 0.50 5.94 4.27
C LEU A 188 -0.21 5.95 2.91
N ILE A 189 -0.06 4.88 2.13
CA ILE A 189 -0.75 4.74 0.84
C ILE A 189 -2.27 4.77 1.04
N ILE A 190 -2.80 4.01 2.00
CA ILE A 190 -4.22 4.00 2.34
C ILE A 190 -4.71 5.40 2.75
N ASN A 191 -3.99 6.08 3.63
CA ASN A 191 -4.35 7.42 4.08
C ASN A 191 -4.38 8.42 2.91
N ASN A 192 -3.40 8.36 2.02
CA ASN A 192 -3.32 9.25 0.86
C ASN A 192 -4.45 8.98 -0.14
N VAL A 193 -4.74 7.71 -0.45
CA VAL A 193 -5.87 7.33 -1.32
C VAL A 193 -7.20 7.80 -0.74
N LEU A 194 -7.44 7.55 0.56
CA LEU A 194 -8.67 7.99 1.21
C LEU A 194 -8.79 9.51 1.26
N LYS A 195 -7.71 10.23 1.57
CA LYS A 195 -7.67 11.69 1.52
C LYS A 195 -8.09 12.20 0.14
N GLY A 196 -7.44 11.70 -0.90
CA GLY A 196 -7.74 12.07 -2.28
C GLY A 196 -9.18 11.75 -2.68
N THR A 197 -9.64 10.56 -2.35
CA THR A 197 -11.02 10.11 -2.61
C THR A 197 -12.02 11.06 -1.98
N MET A 198 -11.80 11.41 -0.72
CA MET A 198 -12.69 12.29 0.02
C MET A 198 -12.68 13.72 -0.52
N ASP A 199 -11.50 14.30 -0.79
CA ASP A 199 -11.38 15.62 -1.43
C ASP A 199 -12.12 15.67 -2.78
N GLY A 200 -11.98 14.60 -3.57
CA GLY A 200 -12.64 14.44 -4.86
C GLY A 200 -14.16 14.35 -4.70
N TYR A 201 -14.65 13.54 -3.75
CA TYR A 201 -16.07 13.36 -3.51
C TYR A 201 -16.74 14.65 -3.00
N GLU A 202 -16.11 15.36 -2.07
CA GLU A 202 -16.61 16.64 -1.56
C GLU A 202 -16.72 17.70 -2.66
N THR A 203 -15.79 17.69 -3.61
CA THR A 203 -15.88 18.56 -4.80
C THR A 203 -17.14 18.24 -5.60
N GLU A 204 -17.46 16.97 -5.82
CA GLU A 204 -18.65 16.56 -6.58
C GLU A 204 -19.95 16.85 -5.81
N LEU A 205 -19.97 16.66 -4.49
CA LEU A 205 -21.08 17.07 -3.62
C LEU A 205 -21.30 18.59 -3.67
N TYR A 206 -20.21 19.38 -3.68
CA TYR A 206 -20.29 20.82 -3.85
C TYR A 206 -20.92 21.19 -5.21
N LEU A 207 -20.48 20.57 -6.30
CA LEU A 207 -21.04 20.80 -7.64
C LEU A 207 -22.52 20.40 -7.71
N GLU A 208 -22.91 19.28 -7.10
CA GLU A 208 -24.32 18.87 -6.98
C GLU A 208 -25.14 19.92 -6.22
N SER A 209 -24.63 20.47 -5.11
CA SER A 209 -25.30 21.53 -4.35
C SER A 209 -25.52 22.81 -5.16
N LYS A 210 -24.70 23.03 -6.19
CA LYS A 210 -24.82 24.15 -7.15
C LYS A 210 -25.66 23.79 -8.37
N LYS A 211 -26.24 22.58 -8.43
CA LYS A 211 -26.95 22.04 -9.60
C LYS A 211 -26.09 21.99 -10.86
N ALA A 212 -24.77 21.90 -10.68
CA ALA A 212 -23.77 21.86 -11.75
C ALA A 212 -23.30 20.43 -12.07
N ALA A 213 -23.67 19.45 -11.25
CA ALA A 213 -23.46 18.03 -11.46
C ALA A 213 -24.70 17.23 -11.02
N GLN A 214 -24.87 16.03 -11.57
CA GLN A 214 -25.82 15.04 -11.07
C GLN A 214 -25.02 13.87 -10.51
N LEU A 215 -25.15 13.60 -9.21
CA LEU A 215 -24.38 12.56 -8.55
C LEU A 215 -25.21 11.29 -8.45
N LYS A 216 -24.68 10.19 -8.99
CA LYS A 216 -25.10 8.86 -8.55
C LYS A 216 -24.10 8.40 -7.49
N PRO A 217 -24.51 8.27 -6.21
CA PRO A 217 -23.56 8.10 -5.13
C PRO A 217 -22.82 6.77 -5.23
N VAL A 218 -21.51 6.82 -4.96
CA VAL A 218 -20.76 5.63 -4.57
C VAL A 218 -21.18 5.28 -3.14
N LEU A 219 -21.44 4.01 -2.87
CA LEU A 219 -21.95 3.52 -1.59
C LEU A 219 -20.91 2.67 -0.84
N LYS A 220 -19.91 2.13 -1.55
CA LYS A 220 -18.85 1.32 -0.95
C LYS A 220 -17.52 1.47 -1.69
N ILE A 221 -16.45 1.60 -0.92
CA ILE A 221 -15.07 1.52 -1.40
C ILE A 221 -14.41 0.35 -0.67
N THR A 222 -13.78 -0.55 -1.42
CA THR A 222 -13.05 -1.69 -0.88
C THR A 222 -11.55 -1.49 -1.11
N LEU A 223 -10.78 -1.37 -0.04
CA LEU A 223 -9.33 -1.30 -0.07
C LEU A 223 -8.76 -2.72 0.09
N LEU A 224 -8.10 -3.20 -0.95
CA LEU A 224 -7.52 -4.53 -0.96
C LEU A 224 -6.18 -4.54 -0.21
N ALA A 225 -6.00 -5.55 0.64
CA ALA A 225 -4.79 -5.76 1.42
C ALA A 225 -4.23 -7.17 1.17
N GLY A 226 -2.90 -7.31 1.22
CA GLY A 226 -2.27 -8.62 1.34
C GLY A 226 -2.57 -9.24 2.72
N GLN A 227 -2.51 -10.58 2.81
CA GLN A 227 -2.84 -11.34 4.03
C GLN A 227 -2.10 -10.86 5.29
N GLN A 228 -0.85 -10.40 5.14
CA GLN A 228 -0.01 -9.92 6.26
C GLN A 228 -0.27 -8.45 6.61
N PHE A 229 -1.01 -7.72 5.78
CA PHE A 229 -1.19 -6.27 5.88
C PHE A 229 -2.61 -5.86 6.26
N PHE A 230 -3.51 -6.82 6.49
CA PHE A 230 -4.91 -6.53 6.82
C PHE A 230 -5.06 -5.68 8.08
N ASP A 231 -4.37 -6.05 9.17
CA ASP A 231 -4.44 -5.31 10.43
C ASP A 231 -3.88 -3.89 10.31
N VAL A 232 -2.72 -3.74 9.65
CA VAL A 232 -2.11 -2.42 9.37
C VAL A 232 -3.05 -1.57 8.53
N SER A 233 -3.69 -2.17 7.53
CA SER A 233 -4.67 -1.48 6.67
C SER A 233 -5.88 -1.05 7.48
N GLY A 234 -6.42 -1.93 8.33
CA GLY A 234 -7.56 -1.63 9.18
C GLY A 234 -7.30 -0.52 10.19
N ILE A 235 -6.11 -0.50 10.79
CA ILE A 235 -5.67 0.58 11.69
C ILE A 235 -5.62 1.91 10.92
N ALA A 236 -5.00 1.94 9.74
CA ALA A 236 -4.91 3.15 8.92
C ALA A 236 -6.29 3.68 8.52
N ILE A 237 -7.19 2.81 8.05
CA ILE A 237 -8.57 3.18 7.70
C ILE A 237 -9.31 3.76 8.92
N THR A 238 -9.20 3.08 10.06
CA THR A 238 -9.88 3.51 11.30
C THR A 238 -9.38 4.88 11.74
N GLN A 239 -8.06 5.10 11.74
CA GLN A 239 -7.45 6.38 12.09
C GLN A 239 -7.84 7.49 11.12
N PHE A 240 -7.85 7.21 9.81
CA PHE A 240 -8.30 8.18 8.82
C PHE A 240 -9.74 8.63 9.11
N ILE A 241 -10.66 7.68 9.31
CA ILE A 241 -12.08 7.97 9.58
C ILE A 241 -12.24 8.78 10.88
N GLN A 242 -11.52 8.42 11.94
CA GLN A 242 -11.58 9.13 13.24
C GLN A 242 -11.10 10.58 13.14
N ASN A 243 -10.12 10.84 12.28
CA ASN A 243 -9.51 12.16 12.12
C ASN A 243 -10.15 13.00 11.01
N TYR A 244 -11.01 12.42 10.18
CA TYR A 244 -11.54 13.07 8.98
C TYR A 244 -12.41 14.32 9.28
N HIS A 245 -12.96 14.43 10.48
CA HIS A 245 -13.79 15.57 10.91
C HIS A 245 -13.06 16.53 11.86
N GLN A 246 -11.76 16.34 12.10
CA GLN A 246 -10.93 17.24 12.92
C GLN A 246 -10.22 18.27 12.03
#